data_AF-A0A074Y9E3-F1
#
_entry.id   AF-A0A074Y9E3-F1
#
_cell.length_a   1.000
_cell.length_b   1.000
_cell.length_c   1.000
_cell.angle_alpha   90.00
_cell.angle_beta   90.00
_cell.angle_gamma   90.00
#
_symmetry.space_group_name_H-M   'P 1'
#
loop_
_entity.id
_entity.type
_entity.pdbx_description
1 polymer ?
#
loop_
_entity_poly.entity_id
_entity_poly.type
_entity_poly.pdbx_seq_one_letter_code
_entity_poly.pdbx_strand_id
1 'polypeptide(L)'
;MEQSPLTQQSRPETFEPKVAQLYRQLFRDRDDEEKPEGFWREFFLLKPDNARFGQLLDDLEAIDLLHVSHHCEQFVSHAITYAGSGSSPSDENALDNLTVFLTKVLSKKYTNPSSDIIEVLAGLDNVDTVFNDLVATLDTNISSGKTVRIQMKAVQVALCVASGAFQTGLLTYFTQRDFFPSLMQLIHDLEDPLEAAQPLLLAGLLANYNKFETYNPYHVRFADFVNQETIIQICKSIEGTCVYLRDQFVAIQDDVPEAWSIGGTLSYIGLGALAGAKPAVPVPTEDEMKAKFAEQPRSQAGILLTVYEFVVANKAFSADFVGTYTEGKKESSPIAQYLSFCSYLYQHAYRSQRATQYAHITLFTIQNMVEDLEIAKKLCETTVPLRLSRQRPPQLPVIATDRTLAANIIDMMIDCINHNLRKKLDVELYMLNVGILLRLVTFLSKARIRLTYHWSELWRSLLSFVRFLTVYADDLKPLYRINTLIHTLVNLITLSLTQGESFLPDSSSYDDISYKLVEFGPSLTSFRDAYTLHKGETAASMNILVHVSKHYSDLIAGQKGKVKNLSPKEVTKIIKEGYETLSIEAKEGLDHWDLYRESEHKAELKKIARTACADARALVL
;
A
#
# COMPACT_ATOMS: atom_id res chain seq x y z
N MET A 1 48.08 24.43 -45.18
CA MET A 1 48.91 23.28 -44.76
C MET A 1 48.01 22.36 -43.98
N GLU A 2 47.64 21.24 -44.59
CA GLU A 2 46.86 20.19 -43.93
C GLU A 2 47.65 19.63 -42.74
N GLN A 3 47.03 19.60 -41.56
CA GLN A 3 47.65 18.99 -40.37
C GLN A 3 47.67 17.47 -40.54
N SER A 4 48.85 16.89 -40.34
CA SER A 4 49.13 15.46 -40.42
C SER A 4 48.22 14.64 -39.50
N PRO A 5 47.66 13.49 -39.95
CA PRO A 5 46.65 12.71 -39.21
C PRO A 5 47.19 11.91 -38.01
N LEU A 6 48.48 12.07 -37.67
CA LEU A 6 49.16 11.35 -36.58
C LEU A 6 49.90 12.35 -35.69
N THR A 7 49.17 13.26 -35.06
CA THR A 7 49.68 13.97 -33.88
C THR A 7 49.60 13.06 -32.67
N GLN A 8 50.75 12.67 -32.12
CA GLN A 8 50.85 11.95 -30.86
C GLN A 8 50.27 12.83 -29.74
N GLN A 9 49.04 12.54 -29.32
CA GLN A 9 48.43 13.24 -28.19
C GLN A 9 49.26 12.95 -26.93
N SER A 10 49.65 14.00 -26.21
CA SER A 10 50.30 13.88 -24.91
C SER A 10 49.39 13.07 -23.99
N ARG A 11 49.96 12.04 -23.35
CA ARG A 11 49.22 11.16 -22.44
C ARG A 11 48.64 12.03 -21.31
N PRO A 12 47.31 12.12 -21.14
CA PRO A 12 46.72 12.96 -20.11
C PRO A 12 47.15 12.46 -18.72
N GLU A 13 47.34 13.39 -17.78
CA GLU A 13 47.73 13.08 -16.40
C GLU A 13 46.69 12.21 -15.66
N THR A 14 45.45 12.18 -16.17
CA THR A 14 44.37 11.33 -15.68
C THR A 14 43.65 10.69 -16.87
N PHE A 15 43.51 9.36 -16.86
CA PHE A 15 42.73 8.65 -17.87
C PHE A 15 41.24 8.80 -17.55
N GLU A 16 40.53 9.56 -18.38
CA GLU A 16 39.07 9.71 -18.26
C GLU A 16 38.37 8.96 -19.41
N PRO A 17 37.28 8.21 -19.13
CA PRO A 17 36.44 7.64 -20.18
C PRO A 17 35.96 8.75 -21.12
N LYS A 18 36.01 8.50 -22.42
CA LYS A 18 35.62 9.48 -23.44
C LYS A 18 34.18 9.98 -23.26
N VAL A 19 33.27 9.11 -22.84
CA VAL A 19 31.87 9.48 -22.55
C VAL A 19 31.75 10.58 -21.49
N ALA A 20 32.63 10.58 -20.47
CA ALA A 20 32.63 11.61 -19.44
C ALA A 20 33.14 12.96 -19.96
N GLN A 21 34.04 12.96 -20.95
CA GLN A 21 34.46 14.17 -21.64
C GLN A 21 33.29 14.76 -22.43
N LEU A 22 32.50 13.93 -23.11
CA LEU A 22 31.31 14.37 -23.87
C LEU A 22 30.24 14.96 -22.95
N TYR A 23 29.99 14.38 -21.76
CA TYR A 23 29.08 14.97 -20.77
C TYR A 23 29.54 16.37 -20.35
N ARG A 24 30.85 16.56 -20.08
CA ARG A 24 31.41 17.87 -19.70
C ARG A 24 31.29 18.87 -20.85
N GLN A 25 31.62 18.45 -22.07
CA GLN A 25 31.51 19.29 -23.25
C GLN A 25 30.07 19.74 -23.51
N LEU A 26 29.08 18.90 -23.19
CA LEU A 26 27.68 19.24 -23.41
C LEU A 26 27.11 20.20 -22.35
N PHE A 27 27.48 20.04 -21.09
CA PHE A 27 26.82 20.75 -19.98
C PHE A 27 27.67 21.80 -19.27
N ARG A 28 29.00 21.84 -19.47
CA ARG A 28 29.88 22.85 -18.87
C ARG A 28 30.43 23.86 -19.86
N ASP A 29 30.54 23.49 -21.13
CA ASP A 29 30.99 24.43 -22.16
C ASP A 29 29.82 25.37 -22.49
N ARG A 30 30.02 26.67 -22.30
CA ARG A 30 28.99 27.72 -22.48
C ARG A 30 28.87 28.18 -23.93
N ASP A 31 29.26 27.31 -24.87
CA ASP A 31 29.21 27.62 -26.29
C ASP A 31 27.87 27.18 -26.84
N ASP A 32 27.06 28.13 -27.32
CA ASP A 32 25.72 27.92 -27.85
C ASP A 32 25.71 27.24 -29.23
N GLU A 33 26.88 26.83 -29.76
CA GLU A 33 26.98 26.10 -31.02
C GLU A 33 26.34 24.71 -30.96
N GLU A 34 25.50 24.43 -31.96
CA GLU A 34 24.90 23.10 -32.22
C GLU A 34 25.99 22.03 -32.34
N LYS A 35 25.84 20.93 -31.60
CA LYS A 35 26.84 19.86 -31.64
C LYS A 35 26.65 19.04 -32.94
N PRO A 36 27.73 18.74 -33.67
CA PRO A 36 27.64 18.04 -34.95
C PRO A 36 27.13 16.60 -34.79
N GLU A 37 26.53 16.02 -35.82
CA GLU A 37 25.98 14.64 -35.79
C GLU A 37 27.00 13.59 -35.31
N GLY A 38 28.29 13.77 -35.66
CA GLY A 38 29.37 12.90 -35.20
C GLY A 38 29.55 12.87 -33.68
N PHE A 39 29.26 13.97 -32.99
CA PHE A 39 29.25 14.05 -31.53
C PHE A 39 28.18 13.13 -30.94
N TRP A 40 26.94 13.24 -31.42
CA TRP A 40 25.81 12.45 -30.92
C TRP A 40 25.95 10.97 -31.23
N ARG A 41 26.44 10.63 -32.43
CA ARG A 41 26.74 9.25 -32.79
C ARG A 41 27.74 8.63 -31.83
N GLU A 42 28.79 9.37 -31.47
CA GLU A 42 29.76 8.89 -30.50
C GLU A 42 29.17 8.82 -29.08
N PHE A 43 28.42 9.84 -28.68
CA PHE A 43 27.78 9.94 -27.37
C PHE A 43 26.93 8.71 -27.05
N PHE A 44 26.04 8.32 -27.98
CA PHE A 44 25.14 7.19 -27.76
C PHE A 44 25.76 5.83 -28.11
N LEU A 45 26.84 5.78 -28.87
CA LEU A 45 27.57 4.53 -29.11
C LEU A 45 28.35 4.06 -27.86
N LEU A 46 28.88 5.01 -27.09
CA LEU A 46 29.66 4.71 -25.89
C LEU A 46 28.77 4.22 -24.74
N LYS A 47 29.30 3.27 -23.96
CA LYS A 47 28.63 2.78 -22.74
C LYS A 47 28.45 3.96 -21.75
N PRO A 48 27.23 4.22 -21.25
CA PRO A 48 26.97 5.28 -20.29
C PRO A 48 27.75 5.10 -18.99
N ASP A 49 28.25 6.20 -18.43
CA ASP A 49 28.74 6.27 -17.05
C ASP A 49 27.71 7.04 -16.21
N ASN A 50 26.67 6.32 -15.78
CA ASN A 50 25.52 6.89 -15.08
C ASN A 50 25.90 7.63 -13.80
N ALA A 51 26.93 7.14 -13.08
CA ALA A 51 27.39 7.77 -11.86
C ALA A 51 28.02 9.14 -12.13
N ARG A 52 28.91 9.22 -13.13
CA ARG A 52 29.53 10.50 -13.50
C ARG A 52 28.55 11.47 -14.14
N PHE A 53 27.66 10.98 -15.01
CA PHE A 53 26.65 11.83 -15.61
C PHE A 53 25.70 12.38 -14.55
N GLY A 54 25.26 11.52 -13.63
CA GLY A 54 24.44 11.90 -12.49
C GLY A 54 25.12 12.94 -11.60
N GLN A 55 26.39 12.75 -11.25
CA GLN A 55 27.16 13.72 -10.46
C GLN A 55 27.31 15.05 -11.18
N LEU A 56 27.59 15.04 -12.49
CA LEU A 56 27.71 16.26 -13.27
C LEU A 56 26.42 17.07 -13.25
N LEU A 57 25.26 16.41 -13.35
CA LEU A 57 23.95 17.06 -13.27
C LEU A 57 23.59 17.48 -11.84
N ASP A 58 24.06 16.74 -10.82
CA ASP A 58 23.91 17.13 -9.42
C ASP A 58 24.62 18.46 -9.12
N ASP A 59 25.80 18.68 -9.72
CA ASP A 59 26.60 19.91 -9.59
C ASP A 59 25.92 21.15 -10.20
N LEU A 60 24.92 20.99 -11.07
CA LEU A 60 24.19 22.09 -11.71
C LEU A 60 22.92 22.44 -10.93
N GLU A 61 22.67 23.72 -10.67
CA GLU A 61 21.40 24.18 -10.12
C GLU A 61 20.32 24.28 -11.21
N ALA A 62 19.05 24.41 -10.79
CA ALA A 62 17.93 24.62 -11.73
C ALA A 62 18.15 25.83 -12.65
N ILE A 63 18.76 26.89 -12.10
CA ILE A 63 19.08 28.10 -12.86
C ILE A 63 20.21 27.85 -13.88
N ASP A 64 21.20 27.02 -13.55
CA ASP A 64 22.27 26.69 -14.50
C ASP A 64 21.71 25.89 -15.68
N LEU A 65 20.81 24.93 -15.41
CA LEU A 65 20.13 24.16 -16.46
C LEU A 65 19.29 25.05 -17.38
N LEU A 66 18.66 26.10 -16.85
CA LEU A 66 17.96 27.09 -17.67
C LEU A 66 18.92 27.91 -18.54
N HIS A 67 20.12 28.22 -18.06
CA HIS A 67 21.13 28.91 -18.87
C HIS A 67 21.70 28.03 -20.00
N VAL A 68 21.66 26.71 -19.84
CA VAL A 68 22.08 25.74 -20.87
C VAL A 68 20.89 24.98 -21.48
N SER A 69 19.68 25.56 -21.47
CA SER A 69 18.45 24.89 -21.91
C SER A 69 18.56 24.37 -23.35
N HIS A 70 19.24 25.10 -24.23
CA HIS A 70 19.47 24.68 -25.61
C HIS A 70 20.26 23.36 -25.71
N HIS A 71 21.27 23.15 -24.86
CA HIS A 71 22.01 21.88 -24.81
C HIS A 71 21.16 20.75 -24.23
N CYS A 72 20.32 21.06 -23.25
CA CYS A 72 19.36 20.10 -22.70
C CYS A 72 18.34 19.66 -23.77
N GLU A 73 17.80 20.59 -24.56
CA GLU A 73 16.88 20.31 -25.67
C GLU A 73 17.55 19.45 -26.76
N GLN A 74 18.77 19.80 -27.18
CA GLN A 74 19.54 18.99 -28.13
C GLN A 74 19.77 17.57 -27.60
N PHE A 75 20.13 17.43 -26.32
CA PHE A 75 20.31 16.14 -25.66
C PHE A 75 19.04 15.30 -25.69
N VAL A 76 17.90 15.86 -25.24
CA VAL A 76 16.63 15.15 -25.19
C VAL A 76 16.19 14.70 -26.58
N SER A 77 16.24 15.60 -27.56
CA SER A 77 15.82 15.32 -28.94
C SER A 77 16.65 14.21 -29.60
N HIS A 78 17.97 14.25 -29.45
CA HIS A 78 18.84 13.19 -29.98
C HIS A 78 18.65 11.90 -29.19
N ALA A 79 18.51 11.94 -27.87
CA ALA A 79 18.30 10.72 -27.09
C ALA A 79 16.98 10.02 -27.44
N ILE A 80 15.91 10.77 -27.70
CA ILE A 80 14.65 10.22 -28.24
C ILE A 80 14.90 9.53 -29.59
N THR A 81 15.59 10.23 -30.50
CA THR A 81 15.90 9.70 -31.84
C THR A 81 16.71 8.39 -31.77
N TYR A 82 17.77 8.35 -30.95
CA TYR A 82 18.58 7.15 -30.79
C TYR A 82 17.84 6.03 -30.07
N ALA A 83 17.00 6.34 -29.07
CA ALA A 83 16.13 5.37 -28.41
C ALA A 83 15.11 4.75 -29.38
N GLY A 84 14.64 5.50 -30.38
CA GLY A 84 13.75 5.03 -31.44
C GLY A 84 14.44 4.32 -32.60
N SER A 85 15.78 4.32 -32.66
CA SER A 85 16.54 3.77 -33.80
C SER A 85 16.51 2.24 -33.90
N GLY A 86 16.16 1.54 -32.82
CA GLY A 86 16.23 0.09 -32.70
C GLY A 86 17.62 -0.50 -32.95
N SER A 87 18.68 0.31 -32.82
CA SER A 87 20.06 -0.06 -33.15
C SER A 87 20.90 -0.20 -31.88
N SER A 88 21.14 -1.44 -31.46
CA SER A 88 21.99 -1.76 -30.30
C SER A 88 23.48 -1.48 -30.58
N PRO A 89 24.24 -0.89 -29.64
CA PRO A 89 23.86 -0.55 -28.26
C PRO A 89 23.25 0.85 -28.08
N SER A 90 23.12 1.64 -29.15
CA SER A 90 22.78 3.06 -29.07
C SER A 90 21.36 3.33 -28.56
N ASP A 91 20.40 2.49 -28.91
CA ASP A 91 19.03 2.54 -28.38
C ASP A 91 18.99 2.37 -26.85
N GLU A 92 19.62 1.31 -26.34
CA GLU A 92 19.71 1.00 -24.92
C GLU A 92 20.50 2.05 -24.13
N ASN A 93 21.59 2.58 -24.71
CA ASN A 93 22.40 3.62 -24.09
C ASN A 93 21.66 4.97 -24.05
N ALA A 94 20.84 5.27 -25.05
CA ALA A 94 20.02 6.48 -25.07
C ALA A 94 18.98 6.47 -23.95
N LEU A 95 18.30 5.34 -23.74
CA LEU A 95 17.36 5.18 -22.62
C LEU A 95 18.04 5.28 -21.25
N ASP A 96 19.24 4.73 -21.08
CA ASP A 96 20.01 4.86 -19.84
C ASP A 96 20.38 6.32 -19.55
N ASN A 97 20.91 7.04 -20.55
CA ASN A 97 21.25 8.45 -20.41
C ASN A 97 19.99 9.30 -20.14
N LEU A 98 18.86 9.04 -20.83
CA LEU A 98 17.59 9.72 -20.57
C LEU A 98 17.11 9.50 -19.14
N THR A 99 17.22 8.27 -18.64
CA THR A 99 16.84 7.90 -17.27
C THR A 99 17.61 8.73 -16.25
N VAL A 100 18.95 8.79 -16.39
CA VAL A 100 19.81 9.59 -15.50
C VAL A 100 19.48 11.07 -15.61
N PHE A 101 19.39 11.58 -16.84
CA PHE A 101 19.10 12.99 -17.09
C PHE A 101 17.77 13.43 -16.48
N LEU A 102 16.68 12.76 -16.82
CA LEU A 102 15.34 13.09 -16.34
C LEU A 102 15.24 12.98 -14.82
N THR A 103 15.85 11.95 -14.23
CA THR A 103 15.84 11.77 -12.78
C THR A 103 16.51 12.94 -12.07
N LYS A 104 17.66 13.39 -12.57
CA LYS A 104 18.40 14.52 -11.98
C LYS A 104 17.71 15.85 -12.25
N VAL A 105 17.34 16.13 -13.48
CA VAL A 105 16.71 17.39 -13.90
C VAL A 105 15.35 17.59 -13.24
N LEU A 106 14.49 16.58 -13.20
CA LEU A 106 13.15 16.70 -12.58
C LEU A 106 13.19 16.74 -11.04
N SER A 107 14.31 16.36 -10.42
CA SER A 107 14.48 16.45 -8.96
C SER A 107 14.85 17.85 -8.47
N LYS A 108 15.24 18.75 -9.38
CA LYS A 108 15.67 20.12 -9.04
C LYS A 108 14.49 21.00 -8.62
N LYS A 109 14.79 22.04 -7.84
CA LYS A 109 13.80 23.03 -7.40
C LYS A 109 13.78 24.22 -8.36
N TYR A 110 12.79 24.25 -9.23
CA TYR A 110 12.56 25.35 -10.17
C TYR A 110 11.70 26.45 -9.53
N THR A 111 11.85 27.69 -9.99
CA THR A 111 11.04 28.81 -9.54
C THR A 111 9.60 28.69 -10.05
N ASN A 112 9.44 28.30 -11.33
CA ASN A 112 8.18 28.02 -11.97
C ASN A 112 8.19 26.58 -12.52
N PRO A 113 7.90 25.55 -11.70
CA PRO A 113 8.10 24.15 -12.07
C PRO A 113 7.41 23.70 -13.37
N SER A 114 6.32 24.33 -13.79
CA SER A 114 5.69 23.97 -15.07
C SER A 114 6.48 24.52 -16.26
N SER A 115 6.69 25.84 -16.35
CA SER A 115 7.37 26.46 -17.49
C SER A 115 8.86 26.15 -17.54
N ASP A 116 9.55 26.17 -16.40
CA ASP A 116 11.01 26.03 -16.36
C ASP A 116 11.42 24.59 -16.72
N ILE A 117 10.65 23.58 -16.30
CA ILE A 117 10.90 22.19 -16.70
C ILE A 117 10.64 22.00 -18.19
N ILE A 118 9.59 22.62 -18.74
CA ILE A 118 9.31 22.57 -20.19
C ILE A 118 10.47 23.19 -20.96
N GLU A 119 10.91 24.37 -20.55
CA GLU A 119 12.03 25.09 -21.18
C GLU A 119 13.30 24.24 -21.19
N VAL A 120 13.67 23.62 -20.07
CA VAL A 120 14.87 22.75 -19.99
C VAL A 120 14.72 21.48 -20.83
N LEU A 121 13.55 20.85 -20.86
CA LEU A 121 13.40 19.54 -21.51
C LEU A 121 13.15 19.62 -23.02
N ALA A 122 12.46 20.66 -23.48
CA ALA A 122 11.96 20.72 -24.85
C ALA A 122 11.92 22.12 -25.46
N GLY A 123 12.23 23.17 -24.70
CA GLY A 123 11.90 24.55 -25.09
C GLY A 123 10.39 24.81 -25.09
N LEU A 124 9.98 26.04 -24.79
CA LEU A 124 8.55 26.40 -24.77
C LEU A 124 7.86 26.25 -26.14
N ASP A 125 8.59 26.45 -27.23
CA ASP A 125 8.03 26.42 -28.59
C ASP A 125 7.93 25.01 -29.19
N ASN A 126 8.79 24.07 -28.76
CA ASN A 126 8.89 22.73 -29.36
C ASN A 126 8.32 21.62 -28.45
N VAL A 127 7.75 21.97 -27.30
CA VAL A 127 7.25 21.00 -26.30
C VAL A 127 6.30 19.97 -26.86
N ASP A 128 5.35 20.38 -27.71
CA ASP A 128 4.38 19.47 -28.32
C ASP A 128 5.08 18.42 -29.19
N THR A 129 6.05 18.84 -30.02
CA THR A 129 6.80 17.93 -30.89
C THR A 129 7.65 16.97 -30.06
N VAL A 130 8.49 17.49 -29.17
CA VAL A 130 9.45 16.69 -28.39
C VAL A 130 8.72 15.67 -27.50
N PHE A 131 7.64 16.06 -26.81
CA PHE A 131 6.91 15.14 -25.94
C PHE A 131 6.05 14.13 -26.68
N ASN A 132 5.47 14.47 -27.84
CA ASN A 132 4.79 13.48 -28.66
C ASN A 132 5.78 12.44 -29.19
N ASP A 133 6.96 12.87 -29.64
CA ASP A 133 8.03 11.97 -30.10
C ASP A 133 8.57 11.10 -28.96
N LEU A 134 8.79 11.67 -27.78
CA LEU A 134 9.20 10.93 -26.58
C LEU A 134 8.17 9.83 -26.25
N VAL A 135 6.90 10.21 -26.11
CA VAL A 135 5.85 9.30 -25.66
C VAL A 135 5.58 8.22 -26.72
N ALA A 136 5.64 8.55 -28.02
CA ALA A 136 5.55 7.56 -29.09
C ALA A 136 6.75 6.59 -29.13
N THR A 137 7.97 7.10 -28.90
CA THR A 137 9.19 6.29 -28.84
C THR A 137 9.16 5.33 -27.65
N LEU A 138 8.73 5.81 -26.49
CA LEU A 138 8.60 4.98 -25.29
C LEU A 138 7.53 3.90 -25.46
N ASP A 139 6.35 4.25 -25.97
CA ASP A 139 5.29 3.26 -26.21
C ASP A 139 5.73 2.18 -27.21
N THR A 140 6.42 2.56 -28.28
CA THR A 140 6.98 1.62 -29.26
C THR A 140 8.01 0.69 -28.63
N ASN A 141 8.91 1.23 -27.81
CA ASN A 141 9.92 0.42 -27.12
C ASN A 141 9.34 -0.48 -26.03
N ILE A 142 8.28 -0.06 -25.33
CA ILE A 142 7.56 -0.90 -24.35
C ILE A 142 6.82 -2.03 -25.07
N SER A 143 6.10 -1.72 -26.15
CA SER A 143 5.27 -2.71 -26.87
C SER A 143 6.05 -3.67 -27.74
N SER A 144 7.13 -3.21 -28.39
CA SER A 144 7.82 -3.96 -29.46
C SER A 144 9.35 -3.99 -29.30
N GLY A 145 9.84 -3.67 -28.11
CA GLY A 145 11.27 -3.75 -27.78
C GLY A 145 11.83 -5.16 -28.03
N LYS A 146 13.02 -5.25 -28.62
CA LYS A 146 13.67 -6.53 -29.01
C LYS A 146 13.97 -7.45 -27.81
N THR A 147 14.09 -6.89 -26.62
CA THR A 147 14.41 -7.59 -25.37
C THR A 147 13.60 -6.99 -24.22
N VAL A 148 13.31 -7.79 -23.20
CA VAL A 148 12.69 -7.31 -21.95
C VAL A 148 13.49 -6.16 -21.35
N ARG A 149 14.83 -6.19 -21.48
CA ARG A 149 15.70 -5.12 -21.00
C ARG A 149 15.40 -3.77 -21.62
N ILE A 150 15.21 -3.69 -22.95
CA ILE A 150 14.89 -2.41 -23.60
C ILE A 150 13.47 -1.95 -23.25
N GLN A 151 12.52 -2.88 -23.13
CA GLN A 151 11.15 -2.58 -22.68
C GLN A 151 11.15 -1.98 -21.26
N MET A 152 11.88 -2.60 -20.33
CA MET A 152 12.00 -2.14 -18.94
C MET A 152 12.73 -0.80 -18.82
N LYS A 153 13.77 -0.55 -19.63
CA LYS A 153 14.42 0.77 -19.69
C LYS A 153 13.46 1.86 -20.18
N ALA A 154 12.61 1.56 -21.17
CA ALA A 154 11.58 2.50 -21.61
C ALA A 154 10.53 2.75 -20.52
N VAL A 155 10.13 1.73 -19.75
CA VAL A 155 9.29 1.90 -18.55
C VAL A 155 9.97 2.80 -17.52
N GLN A 156 11.27 2.65 -17.29
CA GLN A 156 12.03 3.48 -16.35
C GLN A 156 12.06 4.95 -16.77
N VAL A 157 12.32 5.24 -18.05
CA VAL A 157 12.23 6.61 -18.59
C VAL A 157 10.82 7.17 -18.39
N ALA A 158 9.78 6.40 -18.71
CA ALA A 158 8.39 6.83 -18.50
C ALA A 158 8.08 7.07 -17.01
N LEU A 159 8.58 6.24 -16.10
CA LEU A 159 8.47 6.43 -14.66
C LEU A 159 9.19 7.69 -14.17
N CYS A 160 10.36 8.02 -14.70
CA CYS A 160 11.06 9.27 -14.38
C CYS A 160 10.18 10.48 -14.71
N VAL A 161 9.58 10.51 -15.91
CA VAL A 161 8.70 11.60 -16.32
C VAL A 161 7.43 11.62 -15.48
N ALA A 162 6.73 10.48 -15.36
CA ALA A 162 5.47 10.39 -14.64
C ALA A 162 5.63 10.81 -13.16
N SER A 163 6.72 10.40 -12.52
CA SER A 163 6.95 10.71 -11.10
C SER A 163 7.60 12.07 -10.87
N GLY A 164 8.49 12.53 -11.74
CA GLY A 164 9.21 13.79 -11.62
C GLY A 164 8.39 15.00 -12.07
N ALA A 165 7.56 14.84 -13.10
CA ALA A 165 6.73 15.89 -13.67
C ALA A 165 5.25 15.78 -13.24
N PHE A 166 4.91 14.97 -12.23
CA PHE A 166 3.53 14.63 -11.83
C PHE A 166 2.59 15.82 -11.59
N GLN A 167 3.14 16.99 -11.25
CA GLN A 167 2.39 18.22 -10.98
C GLN A 167 2.37 19.21 -12.15
N THR A 168 2.95 18.86 -13.30
CA THR A 168 3.02 19.70 -14.49
C THR A 168 2.03 19.24 -15.57
N GLY A 169 1.91 20.01 -16.65
CA GLY A 169 1.11 19.64 -17.82
C GLY A 169 1.70 18.51 -18.67
N LEU A 170 2.96 18.12 -18.44
CA LEU A 170 3.69 17.16 -19.29
C LEU A 170 3.09 15.75 -19.28
N LEU A 171 2.42 15.34 -18.19
CA LEU A 171 1.74 14.04 -18.16
C LEU A 171 0.49 13.99 -19.05
N THR A 172 0.01 15.14 -19.55
CA THR A 172 -1.11 15.17 -20.49
C THR A 172 -0.77 14.39 -21.78
N TYR A 173 0.48 14.45 -22.26
CA TYR A 173 0.92 13.66 -23.43
C TYR A 173 0.83 12.15 -23.17
N PHE A 174 1.11 11.70 -21.94
CA PHE A 174 0.94 10.30 -21.53
C PHE A 174 -0.54 9.92 -21.39
N THR A 175 -1.45 10.87 -21.12
CA THR A 175 -2.90 10.58 -21.18
C THR A 175 -3.44 10.54 -22.61
N GLN A 176 -2.79 11.24 -23.55
CA GLN A 176 -3.18 11.23 -24.96
C GLN A 176 -2.68 9.98 -25.70
N ARG A 177 -1.50 9.47 -25.33
CA ARG A 177 -0.98 8.20 -25.83
C ARG A 177 -1.20 7.10 -24.80
N ASP A 178 -2.07 6.17 -25.12
CA ASP A 178 -2.44 5.10 -24.19
C ASP A 178 -1.35 4.02 -24.06
N PHE A 179 -0.58 4.08 -22.96
CA PHE A 179 0.42 3.06 -22.63
C PHE A 179 -0.18 1.79 -22.04
N PHE A 180 -1.46 1.80 -21.64
CA PHE A 180 -2.03 0.69 -20.88
C PHE A 180 -1.90 -0.66 -21.61
N PRO A 181 -2.23 -0.79 -22.91
CA PRO A 181 -2.07 -2.05 -23.64
C PRO A 181 -0.62 -2.55 -23.64
N SER A 182 0.33 -1.65 -23.92
CA SER A 182 1.76 -1.95 -23.98
C SER A 182 2.30 -2.43 -22.63
N LEU A 183 1.86 -1.80 -21.54
CA LEU A 183 2.22 -2.19 -20.17
C LEU A 183 1.63 -3.54 -19.78
N MET A 184 0.35 -3.78 -20.09
CA MET A 184 -0.32 -5.06 -19.78
C MET A 184 0.32 -6.21 -20.56
N GLN A 185 0.67 -6.00 -21.84
CA GLN A 185 1.38 -6.99 -22.64
C GLN A 185 2.76 -7.29 -22.07
N LEU A 186 3.55 -6.26 -21.72
CA LEU A 186 4.84 -6.45 -21.06
C LEU A 186 4.70 -7.27 -19.79
N ILE A 187 3.75 -6.93 -18.90
CA ILE A 187 3.53 -7.66 -17.65
C ILE A 187 3.17 -9.13 -17.90
N HIS A 188 2.38 -9.41 -18.93
CA HIS A 188 2.04 -10.78 -19.32
C HIS A 188 3.29 -11.59 -19.75
N ASP A 189 4.21 -10.94 -20.47
CA ASP A 189 5.40 -11.59 -21.03
C ASP A 189 6.57 -11.71 -20.02
N LEU A 190 6.49 -11.07 -18.85
CA LEU A 190 7.53 -11.14 -17.82
C LEU A 190 7.59 -12.52 -17.15
N GLU A 191 8.79 -13.12 -17.16
CA GLU A 191 9.06 -14.40 -16.48
C GLU A 191 9.16 -14.25 -14.95
N ASP A 192 9.84 -13.21 -14.46
CA ASP A 192 9.93 -12.89 -13.04
C ASP A 192 8.80 -11.93 -12.64
N PRO A 193 7.84 -12.37 -11.79
CA PRO A 193 6.76 -11.51 -11.35
C PRO A 193 7.21 -10.25 -10.59
N LEU A 194 8.42 -10.23 -10.01
CA LEU A 194 8.97 -9.06 -9.32
C LEU A 194 9.36 -7.92 -10.26
N GLU A 195 9.69 -8.22 -11.52
CA GLU A 195 10.03 -7.20 -12.52
C GLU A 195 8.80 -6.35 -12.91
N ALA A 196 7.59 -6.86 -12.68
CA ALA A 196 6.35 -6.16 -12.98
C ALA A 196 6.06 -4.96 -12.05
N ALA A 197 6.81 -4.78 -10.96
CA ALA A 197 6.56 -3.70 -10.00
C ALA A 197 6.65 -2.30 -10.65
N GLN A 198 7.65 -2.07 -11.52
CA GLN A 198 7.83 -0.81 -12.23
C GLN A 198 6.69 -0.52 -13.24
N PRO A 199 6.34 -1.42 -14.18
CA PRO A 199 5.24 -1.17 -15.12
C PRO A 199 3.87 -1.07 -14.42
N LEU A 200 3.62 -1.83 -13.35
CA LEU A 200 2.40 -1.70 -12.54
C LEU A 200 2.33 -0.33 -11.86
N LEU A 201 3.42 0.13 -11.26
CA LEU A 201 3.48 1.46 -10.64
C LEU A 201 3.25 2.57 -11.68
N LEU A 202 3.83 2.45 -12.88
CA LEU A 202 3.62 3.42 -13.96
C LEU A 202 2.13 3.53 -14.32
N ALA A 203 1.45 2.39 -14.52
CA ALA A 203 0.02 2.38 -14.81
C ALA A 203 -0.81 3.06 -13.71
N GLY A 204 -0.50 2.78 -12.43
CA GLY A 204 -1.19 3.39 -11.29
C GLY A 204 -0.94 4.89 -11.16
N LEU A 205 0.29 5.36 -11.44
CA LEU A 205 0.61 6.79 -11.45
C LEU A 205 -0.12 7.52 -12.57
N LEU A 206 -0.15 6.95 -13.79
CA LEU A 206 -0.85 7.55 -14.92
C LEU A 206 -2.37 7.62 -14.67
N ALA A 207 -2.97 6.62 -14.03
CA ALA A 207 -4.36 6.68 -13.56
C ALA A 207 -4.59 7.75 -12.48
N ASN A 208 -3.59 8.05 -11.65
CA ASN A 208 -3.74 9.02 -10.57
C ASN A 208 -3.39 10.47 -10.96
N TYR A 209 -2.83 10.69 -12.15
CA TYR A 209 -2.59 12.04 -12.65
C TYR A 209 -3.91 12.80 -12.85
N ASN A 210 -4.02 13.96 -12.19
CA ASN A 210 -5.20 14.84 -12.23
C ASN A 210 -6.55 14.10 -12.04
N LYS A 211 -6.54 12.98 -11.31
CA LYS A 211 -7.68 12.06 -11.12
C LYS A 211 -8.98 12.77 -10.73
N PHE A 212 -8.89 13.86 -9.98
CA PHE A 212 -10.04 14.60 -9.45
C PHE A 212 -10.23 15.98 -10.09
N GLU A 213 -9.50 16.26 -11.16
CA GLU A 213 -9.44 17.56 -11.83
C GLU A 213 -9.91 17.46 -13.28
N THR A 214 -9.49 16.42 -13.98
CA THR A 214 -9.77 16.23 -15.41
C THR A 214 -10.15 14.79 -15.70
N TYR A 215 -10.87 14.58 -16.81
CA TYR A 215 -11.10 13.24 -17.33
C TYR A 215 -9.75 12.56 -17.62
N ASN A 216 -9.57 11.34 -17.11
CA ASN A 216 -8.37 10.55 -17.31
C ASN A 216 -8.75 9.20 -17.96
N PRO A 217 -8.30 8.92 -19.21
CA PRO A 217 -8.70 7.71 -19.94
C PRO A 217 -8.20 6.41 -19.28
N TYR A 218 -7.16 6.47 -18.44
CA TYR A 218 -6.68 5.28 -17.74
C TYR A 218 -7.74 4.69 -16.79
N HIS A 219 -8.64 5.49 -16.20
CA HIS A 219 -9.70 4.91 -15.35
C HIS A 219 -10.61 3.96 -16.11
N VAL A 220 -10.97 4.32 -17.35
CA VAL A 220 -11.74 3.46 -18.24
C VAL A 220 -10.95 2.21 -18.60
N ARG A 221 -9.63 2.33 -18.84
CA ARG A 221 -8.77 1.18 -19.12
C ARG A 221 -8.71 0.19 -17.96
N PHE A 222 -8.56 0.66 -16.72
CA PHE A 222 -8.60 -0.21 -15.55
C PHE A 222 -9.97 -0.91 -15.43
N ALA A 223 -11.08 -0.19 -15.64
CA ALA A 223 -12.43 -0.73 -15.51
C ALA A 223 -12.77 -1.78 -16.60
N ASP A 224 -12.43 -1.50 -17.85
CA ASP A 224 -12.81 -2.33 -19.02
C ASP A 224 -11.79 -3.44 -19.33
N PHE A 225 -10.74 -3.60 -18.51
CA PHE A 225 -9.73 -4.63 -18.74
C PHE A 225 -10.27 -6.03 -18.42
N VAL A 226 -10.25 -6.93 -19.42
CA VAL A 226 -10.88 -8.27 -19.33
C VAL A 226 -9.95 -9.43 -19.71
N ASN A 227 -8.67 -9.20 -20.00
CA ASN A 227 -7.75 -10.29 -20.31
C ASN A 227 -7.40 -11.07 -19.03
N GLN A 228 -8.09 -12.20 -18.83
CA GLN A 228 -7.96 -12.99 -17.61
C GLN A 228 -6.55 -13.55 -17.39
N GLU A 229 -5.86 -13.99 -18.44
CA GLU A 229 -4.49 -14.53 -18.31
C GLU A 229 -3.53 -13.45 -17.79
N THR A 230 -3.62 -12.24 -18.34
CA THR A 230 -2.84 -11.10 -17.85
C THR A 230 -3.28 -10.67 -16.45
N ILE A 231 -4.57 -10.67 -16.12
CA ILE A 231 -5.06 -10.39 -14.75
C ILE A 231 -4.43 -11.36 -13.74
N ILE A 232 -4.44 -12.66 -14.04
CA ILE A 232 -3.82 -13.68 -13.18
C ILE A 232 -2.32 -13.41 -13.03
N GLN A 233 -1.63 -13.05 -14.11
CA GLN A 233 -0.20 -12.69 -14.05
C GLN A 233 0.05 -11.45 -13.17
N ILE A 234 -0.79 -10.41 -13.30
CA ILE A 234 -0.74 -9.23 -12.41
C ILE A 234 -0.94 -9.66 -10.95
N CYS A 235 -1.90 -10.54 -10.66
CA CYS A 235 -2.12 -11.02 -9.30
C CYS A 235 -0.88 -11.77 -8.75
N LYS A 236 -0.21 -12.60 -9.56
CA LYS A 236 1.06 -13.25 -9.16
C LYS A 236 2.21 -12.26 -8.94
N SER A 237 2.29 -11.21 -9.74
CA SER A 237 3.26 -10.12 -9.54
C SER A 237 3.02 -9.36 -8.23
N ILE A 238 1.75 -9.08 -7.91
CA ILE A 238 1.37 -8.48 -6.62
C ILE A 238 1.74 -9.44 -5.47
N GLU A 239 1.46 -10.73 -5.62
CA GLU A 239 1.83 -11.77 -4.65
C GLU A 239 3.33 -11.76 -4.35
N GLY A 240 4.16 -11.88 -5.39
CA GLY A 240 5.62 -11.89 -5.26
C GLY A 240 6.14 -10.60 -4.63
N THR A 241 5.60 -9.45 -5.02
CA THR A 241 6.00 -8.15 -4.45
C THR A 241 5.60 -8.03 -2.99
N CYS A 242 4.40 -8.48 -2.60
CA CYS A 242 3.97 -8.47 -1.20
C CYS A 242 4.79 -9.44 -0.33
N VAL A 243 5.19 -10.60 -0.86
CA VAL A 243 6.14 -11.51 -0.21
C VAL A 243 7.47 -10.81 0.01
N TYR A 244 8.05 -10.20 -1.02
CA TYR A 244 9.30 -9.46 -0.92
C TYR A 244 9.21 -8.36 0.15
N LEU A 245 8.15 -7.55 0.13
CA LEU A 245 7.96 -6.45 1.07
C LEU A 245 7.78 -6.93 2.52
N ARG A 246 6.99 -8.00 2.73
CA ARG A 246 6.85 -8.63 4.05
C ARG A 246 8.19 -9.12 4.57
N ASP A 247 8.97 -9.79 3.74
CA ASP A 247 10.22 -10.39 4.13
C ASP A 247 11.25 -9.32 4.57
N GLN A 248 11.12 -8.07 4.13
CA GLN A 248 11.90 -6.94 4.66
C GLN A 248 11.56 -6.63 6.13
N PHE A 249 10.29 -6.75 6.54
CA PHE A 249 9.93 -6.63 7.96
C PHE A 249 10.43 -7.81 8.77
N VAL A 250 10.28 -9.04 8.25
CA VAL A 250 10.74 -10.27 8.91
C VAL A 250 12.26 -10.28 9.08
N ALA A 251 13.01 -9.75 8.11
CA ALA A 251 14.46 -9.61 8.20
C ALA A 251 14.93 -8.67 9.32
N ILE A 252 14.08 -7.72 9.74
CA ILE A 252 14.36 -6.84 10.90
C ILE A 252 14.07 -7.59 12.21
N GLN A 253 12.96 -8.32 12.25
CA GLN A 253 12.53 -9.09 13.41
C GLN A 253 11.76 -10.33 12.98
N ASP A 254 12.33 -11.52 13.16
CA ASP A 254 11.60 -12.75 12.90
C ASP A 254 10.52 -12.95 13.98
N ASP A 255 9.34 -13.34 13.53
CA ASP A 255 8.14 -13.50 14.34
C ASP A 255 7.49 -14.88 14.16
N VAL A 256 8.25 -15.86 13.64
CA VAL A 256 7.88 -17.28 13.70
C VAL A 256 7.74 -17.71 15.17
N PRO A 257 6.61 -18.32 15.57
CA PRO A 257 6.45 -18.85 16.92
C PRO A 257 7.56 -19.85 17.27
N GLU A 258 8.13 -19.77 18.47
CA GLU A 258 9.26 -20.61 18.91
C GLU A 258 9.04 -22.12 18.68
N ALA A 259 7.79 -22.58 18.83
CA ALA A 259 7.36 -23.96 18.62
C ALA A 259 7.61 -24.49 17.18
N TRP A 260 7.81 -23.60 16.20
CA TRP A 260 8.03 -23.93 14.78
C TRP A 260 9.50 -23.72 14.37
N SER A 261 10.35 -23.20 15.27
CA SER A 261 11.78 -22.98 15.03
C SER A 261 12.59 -24.25 15.37
N ILE A 262 12.73 -25.19 14.42
CA ILE A 262 13.54 -26.41 14.61
C ILE A 262 15.00 -26.05 14.97
N GLY A 263 15.51 -24.90 14.50
CA GLY A 263 16.86 -24.42 14.82
C GLY A 263 17.02 -23.79 16.20
N GLY A 264 15.98 -23.16 16.75
CA GLY A 264 16.05 -22.45 18.04
C GLY A 264 16.15 -23.41 19.22
N THR A 265 15.39 -24.51 19.18
CA THR A 265 15.40 -25.55 20.23
C THR A 265 16.70 -26.36 20.22
N LEU A 266 17.30 -26.62 19.06
CA LEU A 266 18.59 -27.33 18.94
C LEU A 266 19.79 -26.48 19.38
N SER A 267 19.72 -25.16 19.17
CA SER A 267 20.69 -24.20 19.72
C SER A 267 20.64 -24.15 21.25
N TYR A 268 19.43 -24.16 21.83
CA TYR A 268 19.25 -24.13 23.29
C TYR A 268 19.69 -25.42 23.99
N ILE A 269 19.68 -26.56 23.28
CA ILE A 269 20.07 -27.88 23.80
C ILE A 269 21.56 -28.20 23.53
N GLY A 270 22.35 -27.24 23.01
CA GLY A 270 23.80 -27.44 22.81
C GLY A 270 24.16 -28.39 21.67
N LEU A 271 23.21 -28.69 20.78
CA LEU A 271 23.40 -29.51 19.57
C LEU A 271 23.59 -28.67 18.30
N GLY A 272 23.77 -27.35 18.43
CA GLY A 272 23.93 -26.41 17.31
C GLY A 272 25.09 -26.71 16.35
N ALA A 273 26.09 -27.49 16.78
CA ALA A 273 27.20 -27.93 15.93
C ALA A 273 26.79 -28.94 14.83
N LEU A 274 25.65 -29.60 14.96
CA LEU A 274 25.15 -30.59 13.98
C LEU A 274 24.16 -29.99 12.96
N ALA A 275 23.71 -28.75 13.16
CA ALA A 275 22.68 -28.10 12.35
C ALA A 275 23.20 -27.03 11.36
N GLY A 276 24.52 -26.92 11.16
CA GLY A 276 25.09 -25.92 10.23
C GLY A 276 24.79 -24.48 10.64
N ALA A 277 24.98 -24.16 11.92
CA ALA A 277 24.68 -22.84 12.47
C ALA A 277 25.41 -21.71 11.71
N LYS A 278 24.64 -20.84 11.05
CA LYS A 278 25.14 -19.54 10.58
C LYS A 278 25.67 -18.74 11.79
N PRO A 279 26.74 -17.94 11.62
CA PRO A 279 27.28 -17.13 12.71
C PRO A 279 26.18 -16.27 13.33
N ALA A 280 26.20 -16.14 14.66
CA ALA A 280 25.25 -15.34 15.42
C ALA A 280 25.32 -13.88 14.95
N VAL A 281 24.31 -13.46 14.20
CA VAL A 281 24.14 -12.05 13.83
C VAL A 281 23.88 -11.27 15.13
N PRO A 282 24.60 -10.17 15.41
CA PRO A 282 24.33 -9.34 16.58
C PRO A 282 22.87 -8.93 16.58
N VAL A 283 22.17 -9.17 17.69
CA VAL A 283 20.78 -8.70 17.86
C VAL A 283 20.81 -7.17 17.78
N PRO A 284 20.13 -6.54 16.81
CA PRO A 284 20.14 -5.10 16.67
C PRO A 284 19.63 -4.43 17.94
N THR A 285 20.16 -3.26 18.28
CA THR A 285 19.63 -2.48 19.41
C THR A 285 18.19 -2.05 19.13
N GLU A 286 17.41 -1.75 20.17
CA GLU A 286 16.00 -1.33 20.00
C GLU A 286 15.91 -0.10 19.08
N ASP A 287 16.83 0.83 19.19
CA ASP A 287 16.86 2.05 18.37
C ASP A 287 17.28 1.77 16.91
N GLU A 288 18.19 0.83 16.67
CA GLU A 288 18.49 0.34 15.32
C GLU A 288 17.27 -0.35 14.68
N MET A 289 16.53 -1.15 15.44
CA MET A 289 15.29 -1.76 14.94
C MET A 289 14.25 -0.68 14.59
N LYS A 290 14.09 0.33 15.45
CA LYS A 290 13.18 1.47 15.18
C LYS A 290 13.56 2.19 13.89
N ALA A 291 14.86 2.46 13.67
CA ALA A 291 15.35 3.10 12.46
C ALA A 291 15.07 2.24 11.21
N LYS A 292 15.40 0.95 11.26
CA LYS A 292 15.14 0.00 10.15
C LYS A 292 13.66 -0.13 9.84
N PHE A 293 12.78 -0.15 10.84
CA PHE A 293 11.33 -0.17 10.62
C PHE A 293 10.79 1.15 10.06
N ALA A 294 11.43 2.29 10.35
CA ALA A 294 11.05 3.58 9.78
C ALA A 294 11.35 3.67 8.28
N GLU A 295 12.34 2.91 7.79
CA GLU A 295 12.64 2.77 6.36
C GLU A 295 11.67 1.83 5.62
N GLN A 296 10.85 1.06 6.35
CA GLN A 296 9.87 0.17 5.75
C GLN A 296 8.54 0.88 5.43
N PRO A 297 7.77 0.39 4.44
CA PRO A 297 8.12 -0.68 3.47
C PRO A 297 9.17 -0.25 2.43
N ARG A 298 9.72 -1.14 1.60
CA ARG A 298 10.59 -0.71 0.45
C ARG A 298 9.78 -0.02 -0.66
N SER A 299 10.45 0.64 -1.60
CA SER A 299 9.83 1.47 -2.64
C SER A 299 8.87 0.70 -3.58
N GLN A 300 8.99 -0.62 -3.67
CA GLN A 300 8.05 -1.47 -4.39
C GLN A 300 6.62 -1.35 -3.83
N ALA A 301 6.44 -0.87 -2.59
CA ALA A 301 5.12 -0.59 -2.02
C ALA A 301 4.31 0.47 -2.80
N GLY A 302 4.94 1.23 -3.70
CA GLY A 302 4.23 2.11 -4.63
C GLY A 302 3.12 1.38 -5.42
N ILE A 303 3.27 0.08 -5.71
CA ILE A 303 2.27 -0.69 -6.45
C ILE A 303 0.91 -0.77 -5.73
N LEU A 304 0.86 -0.53 -4.41
CA LEU A 304 -0.37 -0.57 -3.64
C LEU A 304 -1.40 0.45 -4.15
N LEU A 305 -0.93 1.56 -4.75
CA LEU A 305 -1.78 2.51 -5.46
C LEU A 305 -2.45 1.84 -6.67
N THR A 306 -1.69 1.10 -7.47
CA THR A 306 -2.22 0.35 -8.63
C THR A 306 -3.17 -0.76 -8.21
N VAL A 307 -2.88 -1.49 -7.14
CA VAL A 307 -3.77 -2.52 -6.59
C VAL A 307 -5.11 -1.90 -6.21
N TYR A 308 -5.08 -0.74 -5.53
CA TYR A 308 -6.27 0.01 -5.18
C TYR A 308 -7.08 0.42 -6.44
N GLU A 309 -6.43 0.96 -7.47
CA GLU A 309 -7.14 1.32 -8.72
C GLU A 309 -7.84 0.12 -9.36
N PHE A 310 -7.16 -1.04 -9.44
CA PHE A 310 -7.78 -2.25 -9.97
C PHE A 310 -8.97 -2.73 -9.13
N VAL A 311 -8.85 -2.73 -7.80
CA VAL A 311 -9.94 -3.19 -6.92
C VAL A 311 -11.16 -2.28 -7.01
N VAL A 312 -10.96 -0.96 -7.06
CA VAL A 312 -12.06 0.01 -7.18
C VAL A 312 -12.73 -0.07 -8.56
N ALA A 313 -11.95 -0.21 -9.64
CA ALA A 313 -12.47 -0.12 -10.99
C ALA A 313 -12.95 -1.46 -11.58
N ASN A 314 -12.36 -2.60 -11.15
CA ASN A 314 -12.46 -3.85 -11.89
C ASN A 314 -12.87 -5.04 -11.01
N LYS A 315 -14.10 -5.50 -11.21
CA LYS A 315 -14.66 -6.65 -10.49
C LYS A 315 -14.06 -7.99 -10.90
N ALA A 316 -13.68 -8.15 -12.17
CA ALA A 316 -13.04 -9.37 -12.65
C ALA A 316 -11.66 -9.54 -11.99
N PHE A 317 -10.86 -8.46 -11.96
CA PHE A 317 -9.63 -8.43 -11.20
C PHE A 317 -9.87 -8.77 -9.72
N SER A 318 -10.85 -8.15 -9.08
CA SER A 318 -11.14 -8.41 -7.65
C SER A 318 -11.49 -9.88 -7.40
N ALA A 319 -12.26 -10.50 -8.31
CA ALA A 319 -12.59 -11.91 -8.24
C ALA A 319 -11.34 -12.79 -8.36
N ASP A 320 -10.49 -12.56 -9.36
CA ASP A 320 -9.24 -13.30 -9.55
C ASP A 320 -8.24 -13.05 -8.41
N PHE A 321 -8.18 -11.83 -7.87
CA PHE A 321 -7.29 -11.49 -6.77
C PHE A 321 -7.61 -12.27 -5.49
N VAL A 322 -8.91 -12.53 -5.21
CA VAL A 322 -9.39 -13.38 -4.11
C VAL A 322 -9.29 -14.88 -4.43
N GLY A 323 -8.96 -15.24 -5.66
CA GLY A 323 -8.76 -16.62 -6.09
C GLY A 323 -7.55 -17.31 -5.45
N THR A 324 -7.53 -18.63 -5.57
CA THR A 324 -6.37 -19.46 -5.30
C THR A 324 -5.94 -20.14 -6.59
N TYR A 325 -4.63 -20.30 -6.76
CA TYR A 325 -4.00 -20.84 -7.97
C TYR A 325 -3.09 -21.99 -7.58
N THR A 326 -3.11 -23.07 -8.34
CA THR A 326 -2.23 -24.22 -8.09
C THR A 326 -1.16 -24.28 -9.17
N GLU A 327 0.10 -24.09 -8.77
CA GLU A 327 1.27 -24.27 -9.65
C GLU A 327 2.13 -25.43 -9.14
N GLY A 328 1.95 -26.60 -9.76
CA GLY A 328 2.63 -27.82 -9.35
C GLY A 328 2.23 -28.26 -7.93
N LYS A 329 3.15 -28.11 -6.97
CA LYS A 329 2.93 -28.44 -5.55
C LYS A 329 2.71 -27.22 -4.65
N LYS A 330 2.82 -26.01 -5.19
CA LYS A 330 2.65 -24.77 -4.41
C LYS A 330 1.26 -24.20 -4.71
N GLU A 331 0.55 -23.89 -3.64
CA GLU A 331 -0.66 -23.08 -3.71
C GLU A 331 -0.26 -21.61 -3.64
N SER A 332 -0.75 -20.83 -4.60
CA SER A 332 -0.59 -19.39 -4.71
C SER A 332 -1.91 -18.74 -4.31
N SER A 333 -1.82 -17.70 -3.47
CA SER A 333 -2.97 -16.90 -3.09
C SER A 333 -2.53 -15.44 -2.98
N PRO A 334 -2.75 -14.65 -4.05
CA PRO A 334 -2.37 -13.25 -4.12
C PRO A 334 -2.93 -12.42 -2.96
N ILE A 335 -4.24 -12.56 -2.69
CA ILE A 335 -4.86 -11.89 -1.55
C ILE A 335 -4.27 -12.31 -0.21
N ALA A 336 -3.87 -13.58 -0.03
CA ALA A 336 -3.29 -14.03 1.24
C ALA A 336 -1.94 -13.37 1.51
N GLN A 337 -1.07 -13.27 0.49
CA GLN A 337 0.21 -12.60 0.63
C GLN A 337 0.05 -11.08 0.76
N TYR A 338 -0.93 -10.49 0.09
CA TYR A 338 -1.29 -9.08 0.26
C TYR A 338 -1.73 -8.77 1.69
N LEU A 339 -2.67 -9.55 2.23
CA LEU A 339 -3.16 -9.42 3.61
C LEU A 339 -2.02 -9.70 4.62
N SER A 340 -1.18 -10.71 4.35
CA SER A 340 0.01 -10.99 5.14
C SER A 340 0.90 -9.75 5.23
N PHE A 341 1.30 -9.16 4.11
CA PHE A 341 2.09 -7.92 4.08
C PHE A 341 1.39 -6.76 4.81
N CYS A 342 0.09 -6.54 4.57
CA CYS A 342 -0.69 -5.50 5.22
C CYS A 342 -0.65 -5.63 6.76
N SER A 343 -0.65 -6.84 7.32
CA SER A 343 -0.55 -7.05 8.77
C SER A 343 0.75 -6.52 9.38
N TYR A 344 1.88 -6.68 8.69
CA TYR A 344 3.18 -6.11 9.10
C TYR A 344 3.17 -4.59 8.96
N LEU A 345 2.61 -4.09 7.85
CA LEU A 345 2.45 -2.66 7.62
C LEU A 345 1.61 -2.00 8.74
N TYR A 346 0.51 -2.63 9.15
CA TYR A 346 -0.38 -2.10 10.19
C TYR A 346 0.25 -2.06 11.58
N GLN A 347 1.04 -3.08 11.96
CA GLN A 347 1.74 -3.07 13.25
C GLN A 347 2.78 -1.94 13.35
N HIS A 348 3.26 -1.43 12.22
CA HIS A 348 4.29 -0.40 12.11
C HIS A 348 3.82 0.88 11.40
N ALA A 349 2.52 1.05 11.17
CA ALA A 349 1.98 2.16 10.37
C ALA A 349 2.42 3.54 10.89
N TYR A 350 2.55 3.68 12.21
CA TYR A 350 2.97 4.91 12.88
C TYR A 350 4.46 5.26 12.74
N ARG A 351 5.30 4.35 12.20
CA ARG A 351 6.76 4.52 12.17
C ARG A 351 7.19 5.62 11.22
N SER A 352 6.42 5.85 10.15
CA SER A 352 6.67 6.91 9.19
C SER A 352 5.35 7.35 8.56
N GLN A 353 5.30 8.61 8.09
CA GLN A 353 4.14 9.11 7.34
C GLN A 353 3.86 8.27 6.10
N ARG A 354 4.92 7.78 5.45
CA ARG A 354 4.84 6.89 4.29
C ARG A 354 4.17 5.55 4.65
N ALA A 355 4.55 4.92 5.75
CA ALA A 355 3.89 3.70 6.22
C ALA A 355 2.41 3.93 6.57
N THR A 356 2.08 5.07 7.19
CA THR A 356 0.68 5.45 7.48
C THR A 356 -0.14 5.60 6.21
N GLN A 357 0.39 6.28 5.19
CA GLN A 357 -0.30 6.47 3.90
C GLN A 357 -0.55 5.15 3.17
N TYR A 358 0.43 4.24 3.19
CA TYR A 358 0.20 2.92 2.63
C TYR A 358 -0.75 2.07 3.47
N ALA A 359 -0.80 2.25 4.80
CA ALA A 359 -1.82 1.61 5.60
C ALA A 359 -3.22 2.12 5.23
N HIS A 360 -3.38 3.42 4.95
CA HIS A 360 -4.65 3.97 4.48
C HIS A 360 -5.07 3.40 3.12
N ILE A 361 -4.18 3.36 2.12
CA ILE A 361 -4.56 2.85 0.80
C ILE A 361 -4.96 1.38 0.86
N THR A 362 -4.27 0.54 1.64
CA THR A 362 -4.62 -0.88 1.76
C THR A 362 -5.92 -1.08 2.53
N LEU A 363 -6.25 -0.22 3.49
CA LEU A 363 -7.56 -0.22 4.16
C LEU A 363 -8.68 0.22 3.21
N PHE A 364 -8.46 1.24 2.37
CA PHE A 364 -9.43 1.59 1.33
C PHE A 364 -9.65 0.43 0.35
N THR A 365 -8.58 -0.26 -0.06
CA THR A 365 -8.67 -1.46 -0.90
C THR A 365 -9.53 -2.53 -0.23
N ILE A 366 -9.23 -2.91 1.03
CA ILE A 366 -10.00 -3.93 1.76
C ILE A 366 -11.45 -3.48 1.94
N GLN A 367 -11.71 -2.20 2.23
CA GLN A 367 -13.06 -1.67 2.34
C GLN A 367 -13.87 -1.91 1.06
N ASN A 368 -13.33 -1.57 -0.11
CA ASN A 368 -14.02 -1.79 -1.39
C ASN A 368 -14.31 -3.28 -1.64
N MET A 369 -13.39 -4.18 -1.25
CA MET A 369 -13.60 -5.62 -1.37
C MET A 369 -14.72 -6.16 -0.47
N VAL A 370 -14.86 -5.64 0.75
CA VAL A 370 -15.92 -6.08 1.68
C VAL A 370 -17.27 -5.41 1.44
N GLU A 371 -17.31 -4.32 0.65
CA GLU A 371 -18.54 -3.66 0.21
C GLU A 371 -19.19 -4.36 -1.00
N ASP A 372 -18.41 -5.00 -1.87
CA ASP A 372 -18.95 -5.82 -2.96
C ASP A 372 -19.43 -7.18 -2.44
N LEU A 373 -20.71 -7.48 -2.64
CA LEU A 373 -21.37 -8.68 -2.08
C LEU A 373 -20.80 -9.99 -2.64
N GLU A 374 -20.38 -10.03 -3.91
CA GLU A 374 -19.82 -11.25 -4.51
C GLU A 374 -18.41 -11.50 -3.99
N ILE A 375 -17.61 -10.44 -3.88
CA ILE A 375 -16.27 -10.51 -3.31
C ILE A 375 -16.32 -10.84 -1.81
N ALA A 376 -17.20 -10.19 -1.03
CA ALA A 376 -17.41 -10.48 0.38
C ALA A 376 -17.82 -11.94 0.62
N LYS A 377 -18.69 -12.48 -0.24
CA LYS A 377 -19.04 -13.91 -0.22
C LYS A 377 -17.81 -14.78 -0.45
N LYS A 378 -17.03 -14.48 -1.49
CA LYS A 378 -15.81 -15.24 -1.83
C LYS A 378 -14.78 -15.18 -0.69
N LEU A 379 -14.61 -14.03 -0.03
CA LEU A 379 -13.76 -13.88 1.17
C LEU A 379 -14.20 -14.78 2.33
N CYS A 380 -15.50 -15.05 2.45
CA CYS A 380 -16.04 -15.95 3.48
C CYS A 380 -15.89 -17.44 3.12
N GLU A 381 -15.79 -17.78 1.83
CA GLU A 381 -15.71 -19.17 1.34
C GLU A 381 -14.26 -19.63 1.13
N THR A 382 -13.37 -18.74 0.68
CA THR A 382 -11.96 -19.05 0.43
C THR A 382 -11.20 -19.21 1.75
N THR A 383 -10.65 -20.41 1.97
CA THR A 383 -9.86 -20.77 3.15
C THR A 383 -8.41 -21.03 2.73
N VAL A 384 -7.46 -20.33 3.35
CA VAL A 384 -6.04 -20.39 2.99
C VAL A 384 -5.14 -20.29 4.23
N PRO A 385 -3.91 -20.86 4.19
CA PRO A 385 -2.90 -20.58 5.19
C PRO A 385 -2.40 -19.15 5.06
N LEU A 386 -2.39 -18.39 6.16
CA LEU A 386 -2.00 -16.98 6.16
C LEU A 386 -1.12 -16.63 7.35
N ARG A 387 0.08 -16.12 7.08
CA ARG A 387 1.01 -15.61 8.10
C ARG A 387 0.67 -14.16 8.42
N LEU A 388 0.15 -13.90 9.61
CA LEU A 388 -0.02 -12.55 10.14
C LEU A 388 1.19 -12.15 10.99
N SER A 389 1.44 -10.84 11.05
CA SER A 389 2.52 -10.27 11.85
C SER A 389 2.31 -10.54 13.35
N ARG A 390 3.38 -10.91 14.03
CA ARG A 390 3.43 -11.16 15.49
C ARG A 390 4.61 -10.45 16.14
N GLN A 391 5.17 -9.44 15.47
CA GLN A 391 6.37 -8.73 15.92
C GLN A 391 6.16 -7.93 17.21
N ARG A 392 4.90 -7.59 17.54
CA ARG A 392 4.56 -6.79 18.73
C ARG A 392 3.50 -7.49 19.59
N PRO A 393 3.60 -7.40 20.93
CA PRO A 393 2.53 -7.79 21.83
C PRO A 393 1.45 -6.68 21.94
N PRO A 394 0.20 -7.02 22.27
CA PRO A 394 -0.32 -8.38 22.51
C PRO A 394 -0.55 -9.14 21.19
N GLN A 395 -0.17 -10.41 21.17
CA GLN A 395 -0.32 -11.26 19.98
C GLN A 395 -1.65 -12.03 20.03
N LEU A 396 -2.29 -12.18 18.86
CA LEU A 396 -3.46 -13.04 18.71
C LEU A 396 -3.12 -14.54 18.89
N PRO A 397 -4.10 -15.42 19.13
CA PRO A 397 -3.88 -16.87 19.20
C PRO A 397 -3.22 -17.43 17.93
N VAL A 398 -2.30 -18.39 18.10
CA VAL A 398 -1.71 -19.11 16.96
C VAL A 398 -2.71 -20.17 16.49
N ILE A 399 -3.15 -20.08 15.24
CA ILE A 399 -4.06 -21.05 14.63
C ILE A 399 -3.29 -21.79 13.55
N ALA A 400 -3.16 -23.11 13.71
CA ALA A 400 -2.39 -23.98 12.82
C ALA A 400 -3.19 -24.46 11.59
N THR A 401 -4.52 -24.28 11.61
CA THR A 401 -5.41 -24.67 10.52
C THR A 401 -5.66 -23.49 9.58
N ASP A 402 -5.96 -23.80 8.32
CA ASP A 402 -6.39 -22.80 7.36
C ASP A 402 -7.66 -22.08 7.84
N ARG A 403 -7.75 -20.80 7.52
CA ARG A 403 -8.88 -19.95 7.90
C ARG A 403 -9.41 -19.20 6.70
N THR A 404 -10.69 -18.86 6.77
CA THR A 404 -11.31 -18.02 5.75
C THR A 404 -10.62 -16.67 5.69
N LEU A 405 -10.55 -16.07 4.50
CA LEU A 405 -9.99 -14.73 4.34
C LEU A 405 -10.73 -13.71 5.21
N ALA A 406 -12.05 -13.84 5.35
CA ALA A 406 -12.85 -13.00 6.25
C ALA A 406 -12.36 -13.07 7.72
N ALA A 407 -12.05 -14.26 8.23
CA ALA A 407 -11.50 -14.42 9.58
C ALA A 407 -10.11 -13.78 9.72
N ASN A 408 -9.25 -13.90 8.70
CA ASN A 408 -7.94 -13.25 8.68
C ASN A 408 -8.04 -11.71 8.59
N ILE A 409 -9.01 -11.17 7.85
CA ILE A 409 -9.28 -9.73 7.82
C ILE A 409 -9.69 -9.23 9.20
N ILE A 410 -10.56 -9.96 9.92
CA ILE A 410 -10.96 -9.59 11.30
C ILE A 410 -9.72 -9.53 12.22
N ASP A 411 -8.83 -10.53 12.17
CA ASP A 411 -7.56 -10.51 12.92
C ASP A 411 -6.72 -9.28 12.60
N MET A 412 -6.57 -8.94 11.32
CA MET A 412 -5.81 -7.76 10.90
C MET A 412 -6.40 -6.46 11.42
N MET A 413 -7.73 -6.34 11.47
CA MET A 413 -8.39 -5.15 12.03
C MET A 413 -8.13 -5.07 13.54
N ILE A 414 -8.18 -6.19 14.26
CA ILE A 414 -7.85 -6.26 15.69
C ILE A 414 -6.39 -5.86 15.92
N ASP A 415 -5.45 -6.41 15.15
CA ASP A 415 -4.03 -6.08 15.25
C ASP A 415 -3.78 -4.60 14.97
N CYS A 416 -4.43 -4.02 13.97
CA CYS A 416 -4.30 -2.60 13.66
C CYS A 416 -4.81 -1.73 14.83
N ILE A 417 -5.99 -2.04 15.38
CA ILE A 417 -6.59 -1.34 16.52
C ILE A 417 -5.67 -1.39 17.74
N ASN A 418 -5.14 -2.58 18.08
CA ASN A 418 -4.36 -2.79 19.29
C ASN A 418 -2.98 -2.14 19.24
N HIS A 419 -2.35 -2.05 18.06
CA HIS A 419 -0.94 -1.64 17.93
C HIS A 419 -0.72 -0.15 17.64
N ASN A 420 -1.79 0.61 17.38
CA ASN A 420 -1.73 2.02 16.98
C ASN A 420 -2.34 3.01 17.99
N LEU A 421 -2.71 2.56 19.20
CA LEU A 421 -3.34 3.42 20.22
C LEU A 421 -2.38 4.52 20.70
N ARG A 422 -2.75 5.77 20.46
CA ARG A 422 -1.97 6.99 20.80
C ARG A 422 -2.90 8.14 21.14
N LYS A 423 -2.46 9.04 22.02
CA LYS A 423 -3.21 10.27 22.34
C LYS A 423 -3.47 11.15 21.11
N LYS A 424 -2.52 11.20 20.18
CA LYS A 424 -2.72 11.74 18.83
C LYS A 424 -3.14 10.60 17.89
N LEU A 425 -4.41 10.23 18.00
CA LEU A 425 -4.97 9.11 17.25
C LEU A 425 -5.06 9.46 15.76
N ASP A 426 -4.72 8.50 14.90
CA ASP A 426 -5.10 8.58 13.49
C ASP A 426 -6.57 8.19 13.36
N VAL A 427 -7.47 9.17 13.46
CA VAL A 427 -8.92 8.91 13.48
C VAL A 427 -9.38 8.21 12.20
N GLU A 428 -8.81 8.56 11.04
CA GLU A 428 -9.20 7.98 9.75
C GLU A 428 -8.83 6.49 9.68
N LEU A 429 -7.62 6.12 10.11
CA LEU A 429 -7.19 4.73 10.23
C LEU A 429 -8.20 3.90 11.04
N TYR A 430 -8.62 4.41 12.20
CA TYR A 430 -9.57 3.70 13.07
C TYR A 430 -10.99 3.69 12.49
N MET A 431 -11.42 4.74 11.78
CA MET A 431 -12.70 4.77 11.07
C MET A 431 -12.76 3.67 10.01
N LEU A 432 -11.69 3.50 9.23
CA LEU A 432 -11.61 2.44 8.22
C LEU A 432 -11.64 1.05 8.87
N ASN A 433 -10.87 0.82 9.94
CA ASN A 433 -10.83 -0.47 10.63
C ASN A 433 -12.21 -0.86 11.20
N VAL A 434 -12.83 0.04 11.96
CA VAL A 434 -14.16 -0.20 12.53
C VAL A 434 -15.23 -0.30 11.43
N GLY A 435 -15.10 0.48 10.36
CA GLY A 435 -15.98 0.44 9.20
C GLY A 435 -15.92 -0.88 8.41
N ILE A 436 -14.72 -1.46 8.23
CA ILE A 436 -14.52 -2.78 7.61
C ILE A 436 -15.16 -3.87 8.48
N LEU A 437 -14.93 -3.83 9.80
CA LEU A 437 -15.55 -4.76 10.73
C LEU A 437 -17.08 -4.67 10.69
N LEU A 438 -17.65 -3.46 10.67
CA LEU A 438 -19.09 -3.24 10.56
C LEU A 438 -19.68 -3.83 9.28
N ARG A 439 -19.02 -3.62 8.14
CA ARG A 439 -19.43 -4.16 6.83
C ARG A 439 -19.39 -5.69 6.81
N LEU A 440 -18.30 -6.28 7.29
CA LEU A 440 -18.16 -7.74 7.36
C LEU A 440 -19.21 -8.36 8.29
N VAL A 441 -19.39 -7.83 9.50
CA VAL A 441 -20.42 -8.33 10.44
C VAL A 441 -21.83 -8.17 9.85
N THR A 442 -22.11 -7.04 9.20
CA THR A 442 -23.37 -6.82 8.49
C THR A 442 -23.59 -7.86 7.40
N PHE A 443 -22.58 -8.13 6.58
CA PHE A 443 -22.65 -9.12 5.52
C PHE A 443 -22.89 -10.53 6.09
N LEU A 444 -22.10 -10.95 7.08
CA LEU A 444 -22.24 -12.24 7.73
C LEU A 444 -23.64 -12.42 8.32
N SER A 445 -24.19 -11.38 8.96
CA SER A 445 -25.52 -11.41 9.53
C SER A 445 -26.61 -11.57 8.46
N LYS A 446 -26.59 -10.73 7.41
CA LYS A 446 -27.57 -10.77 6.32
C LYS A 446 -27.51 -12.08 5.54
N ALA A 447 -26.31 -12.58 5.29
CA ALA A 447 -26.07 -13.86 4.61
C ALA A 447 -26.24 -15.08 5.53
N ARG A 448 -26.42 -14.88 6.84
CA ARG A 448 -26.48 -15.92 7.88
C ARG A 448 -25.29 -16.87 7.85
N ILE A 449 -24.11 -16.33 7.56
CA ILE A 449 -22.85 -17.08 7.55
C ILE A 449 -22.30 -17.12 8.97
N ARG A 450 -22.26 -18.32 9.54
CA ARG A 450 -21.71 -18.55 10.88
C ARG A 450 -20.20 -18.82 10.81
N LEU A 451 -19.42 -17.78 11.08
CA LEU A 451 -17.97 -17.85 10.97
C LEU A 451 -17.36 -18.54 12.19
N THR A 452 -16.66 -19.65 11.97
CA THR A 452 -15.82 -20.29 13.00
C THR A 452 -14.60 -19.42 13.25
N TYR A 453 -14.65 -18.63 14.32
CA TYR A 453 -13.64 -17.64 14.66
C TYR A 453 -13.54 -17.46 16.17
N HIS A 454 -12.40 -16.97 16.65
CA HIS A 454 -12.17 -16.67 18.05
C HIS A 454 -12.75 -15.30 18.45
N TRP A 455 -14.07 -15.13 18.25
CA TRP A 455 -14.84 -13.90 18.49
C TRP A 455 -14.55 -13.20 19.82
N SER A 456 -14.18 -13.99 20.82
CA SER A 456 -13.75 -13.54 22.13
C SER A 456 -12.68 -12.42 22.07
N GLU A 457 -11.70 -12.50 21.16
CA GLU A 457 -10.63 -11.50 21.03
C GLU A 457 -11.13 -10.22 20.35
N LEU A 458 -12.03 -10.31 19.38
CA LEU A 458 -12.66 -9.13 18.77
C LEU A 458 -13.35 -8.29 19.85
N TRP A 459 -14.16 -8.92 20.70
CA TRP A 459 -14.85 -8.22 21.79
C TRP A 459 -13.88 -7.58 22.78
N ARG A 460 -12.79 -8.29 23.13
CA ARG A 460 -11.75 -7.73 24.01
C ARG A 460 -11.10 -6.49 23.40
N SER A 461 -10.75 -6.55 22.12
CA SER A 461 -10.12 -5.42 21.41
C SER A 461 -11.06 -4.22 21.31
N LEU A 462 -12.32 -4.42 20.88
CA LEU A 462 -13.30 -3.33 20.76
C LEU A 462 -13.62 -2.67 22.11
N LEU A 463 -13.83 -3.46 23.17
CA LEU A 463 -14.09 -2.91 24.52
C LEU A 463 -12.84 -2.24 25.10
N SER A 464 -11.64 -2.77 24.82
CA SER A 464 -10.39 -2.10 25.16
C SER A 464 -10.26 -0.75 24.46
N PHE A 465 -10.68 -0.67 23.20
CA PHE A 465 -10.69 0.58 22.45
C PHE A 465 -11.70 1.58 23.03
N VAL A 466 -12.92 1.16 23.37
CA VAL A 466 -13.90 2.00 24.09
C VAL A 466 -13.30 2.57 25.38
N ARG A 467 -12.62 1.74 26.16
CA ARG A 467 -11.93 2.17 27.40
C ARG A 467 -10.84 3.19 27.10
N PHE A 468 -10.02 2.98 26.07
CA PHE A 468 -9.01 3.94 25.65
C PHE A 468 -9.65 5.29 25.29
N LEU A 469 -10.70 5.29 24.46
CA LEU A 469 -11.45 6.50 24.09
C LEU A 469 -12.01 7.23 25.32
N THR A 470 -12.45 6.48 26.34
CA THR A 470 -13.00 7.04 27.58
C THR A 470 -11.92 7.66 28.46
N VAL A 471 -10.81 6.93 28.69
CA VAL A 471 -9.72 7.35 29.58
C VAL A 471 -9.00 8.59 29.04
N TYR A 472 -8.84 8.69 27.72
CA TYR A 472 -8.15 9.80 27.06
C TYR A 472 -9.11 10.77 26.36
N ALA A 473 -10.35 10.87 26.83
CA ALA A 473 -11.39 11.65 26.16
C ALA A 473 -11.01 13.13 25.94
N ASP A 474 -10.32 13.74 26.90
CA ASP A 474 -9.91 15.15 26.80
C ASP A 474 -8.89 15.40 25.69
N ASP A 475 -7.99 14.42 25.44
CA ASP A 475 -7.01 14.48 24.35
C ASP A 475 -7.67 14.20 22.98
N LEU A 476 -8.72 13.37 22.95
CA LEU A 476 -9.29 12.79 21.73
C LEU A 476 -10.48 13.56 21.17
N LYS A 477 -11.32 14.16 22.02
CA LYS A 477 -12.49 14.96 21.60
C LYS A 477 -12.18 16.07 20.59
N PRO A 478 -11.03 16.75 20.65
CA PRO A 478 -10.71 17.79 19.67
C PRO A 478 -10.36 17.25 18.27
N LEU A 479 -10.09 15.95 18.14
CA LEU A 479 -9.67 15.37 16.87
C LEU A 479 -10.83 15.36 15.86
N TYR A 480 -10.50 15.72 14.62
CA TYR A 480 -11.47 15.74 13.52
C TYR A 480 -12.12 14.36 13.31
N ARG A 481 -13.45 14.34 13.13
CA ARG A 481 -14.29 13.14 12.93
C ARG A 481 -14.31 12.10 14.05
N ILE A 482 -13.79 12.41 15.25
CA ILE A 482 -13.80 11.46 16.38
C ILE A 482 -15.22 10.97 16.73
N ASN A 483 -16.23 11.82 16.61
CA ASN A 483 -17.62 11.44 16.87
C ASN A 483 -18.17 10.43 15.85
N THR A 484 -17.74 10.51 14.58
CA THR A 484 -18.12 9.55 13.54
C THR A 484 -17.53 8.18 13.82
N LEU A 485 -16.26 8.13 14.26
CA LEU A 485 -15.63 6.90 14.72
C LEU A 485 -16.38 6.28 15.89
N ILE A 486 -16.71 7.08 16.90
CA ILE A 486 -17.46 6.64 18.09
C ILE A 486 -18.83 6.10 17.70
N HIS A 487 -19.55 6.79 16.83
CA HIS A 487 -20.84 6.33 16.33
C HIS A 487 -20.69 4.94 15.69
N THR A 488 -19.77 4.79 14.75
CA THR A 488 -19.54 3.54 14.02
C THR A 488 -19.16 2.40 14.98
N LEU A 489 -18.32 2.68 15.98
CA LEU A 489 -17.92 1.71 17.01
C LEU A 489 -19.10 1.26 17.87
N VAL A 490 -19.93 2.20 18.33
CA VAL A 490 -21.13 1.87 19.10
C VAL A 490 -22.10 1.03 18.26
N ASN A 491 -22.34 1.40 17.00
CA ASN A 491 -23.21 0.63 16.11
C ASN A 491 -22.67 -0.79 15.87
N LEU A 492 -21.36 -0.97 15.66
CA LEU A 492 -20.76 -2.30 15.51
C LEU A 492 -21.00 -3.18 16.74
N ILE A 493 -20.81 -2.65 17.95
CA ILE A 493 -21.02 -3.41 19.19
C ILE A 493 -22.52 -3.72 19.37
N THR A 494 -23.39 -2.74 19.12
CA THR A 494 -24.85 -2.94 19.22
C THR A 494 -25.35 -3.94 18.17
N LEU A 495 -24.88 -3.86 16.92
CA LEU A 495 -25.20 -4.82 15.87
C LEU A 495 -24.77 -6.23 16.26
N SER A 496 -23.55 -6.37 16.79
CA SER A 496 -23.01 -7.66 17.22
C SER A 496 -23.81 -8.27 18.37
N LEU A 497 -24.29 -7.44 19.30
CA LEU A 497 -25.14 -7.87 20.41
C LEU A 497 -26.55 -8.26 19.96
N THR A 498 -27.14 -7.51 19.03
CA THR A 498 -28.54 -7.69 18.62
C THR A 498 -28.73 -8.75 17.54
N GLN A 499 -27.74 -8.91 16.66
CA GLN A 499 -27.80 -9.85 15.53
C GLN A 499 -26.80 -11.00 15.67
N GLY A 500 -26.12 -11.14 16.80
CA GLY A 500 -25.09 -12.15 17.05
C GLY A 500 -25.50 -13.58 16.71
N GLU A 501 -26.74 -13.98 16.98
CA GLU A 501 -27.26 -15.33 16.70
C GLU A 501 -27.21 -15.73 15.20
N SER A 502 -27.18 -14.74 14.31
CA SER A 502 -27.17 -14.95 12.86
C SER A 502 -25.79 -15.31 12.31
N PHE A 503 -24.70 -14.85 12.94
CA PHE A 503 -23.34 -14.99 12.42
C PHE A 503 -22.34 -15.62 13.39
N LEU A 504 -22.68 -15.76 14.67
CA LEU A 504 -21.86 -16.47 15.64
C LEU A 504 -22.02 -17.99 15.50
N PRO A 505 -20.96 -18.77 15.74
CA PRO A 505 -20.96 -20.20 15.46
C PRO A 505 -21.89 -20.99 16.41
N ASP A 506 -22.02 -20.55 17.65
CA ASP A 506 -22.79 -21.25 18.69
C ASP A 506 -23.30 -20.28 19.79
N SER A 507 -24.20 -20.78 20.63
CA SER A 507 -24.75 -20.02 21.75
C SER A 507 -23.70 -19.61 22.78
N SER A 508 -22.61 -20.38 22.94
CA SER A 508 -21.54 -20.02 23.89
C SER A 508 -20.80 -18.75 23.45
N SER A 509 -20.61 -18.59 22.15
CA SER A 509 -19.99 -17.41 21.55
C SER A 509 -20.90 -16.18 21.68
N TYR A 510 -22.22 -16.38 21.62
CA TYR A 510 -23.20 -15.33 21.89
C TYR A 510 -23.29 -14.96 23.37
N ASP A 511 -23.23 -15.95 24.26
CA ASP A 511 -23.17 -15.72 25.72
C ASP A 511 -21.91 -14.91 26.11
N ASP A 512 -20.77 -15.09 25.42
CA ASP A 512 -19.50 -14.41 25.70
C ASP A 512 -19.55 -12.89 25.45
N ILE A 513 -20.21 -12.42 24.38
CA ILE A 513 -20.37 -10.97 24.15
C ILE A 513 -21.25 -10.33 25.22
N SER A 514 -22.35 -11.00 25.59
CA SER A 514 -23.23 -10.56 26.67
C SER A 514 -22.46 -10.49 27.98
N TYR A 515 -21.74 -11.55 28.35
CA TYR A 515 -20.93 -11.61 29.58
C TYR A 515 -19.93 -10.45 29.67
N LYS A 516 -19.15 -10.20 28.61
CA LYS A 516 -18.17 -9.12 28.60
C LYS A 516 -18.79 -7.74 28.68
N LEU A 517 -19.94 -7.54 28.05
CA LEU A 517 -20.67 -6.27 28.12
C LEU A 517 -21.17 -5.98 29.55
N VAL A 518 -21.55 -7.02 30.28
CA VAL A 518 -21.93 -6.91 31.70
C VAL A 518 -20.75 -6.53 32.56
N GLU A 519 -19.62 -7.24 32.43
CA GLU A 519 -18.39 -6.90 33.17
C GLU A 519 -17.90 -5.47 32.85
N PHE A 520 -18.10 -5.03 31.61
CA PHE A 520 -17.69 -3.71 31.13
C PHE A 520 -18.71 -2.59 31.44
N GLY A 521 -19.85 -2.91 32.07
CA GLY A 521 -20.97 -1.99 32.28
C GLY A 521 -20.64 -0.61 32.90
N PRO A 522 -19.86 -0.53 33.99
CA PRO A 522 -19.45 0.75 34.56
C PRO A 522 -18.68 1.61 33.55
N SER A 523 -17.79 0.99 32.77
CA SER A 523 -17.01 1.68 31.73
C SER A 523 -17.89 2.17 30.57
N LEU A 524 -18.96 1.46 30.22
CA LEU A 524 -19.93 1.92 29.22
C LEU A 524 -20.66 3.18 29.66
N THR A 525 -21.02 3.25 30.95
CA THR A 525 -21.69 4.45 31.51
C THR A 525 -20.74 5.64 31.47
N SER A 526 -19.48 5.45 31.88
CA SER A 526 -18.43 6.48 31.77
C SER A 526 -18.19 6.91 30.32
N PHE A 527 -18.18 5.97 29.37
CA PHE A 527 -18.02 6.28 27.95
C PHE A 527 -19.18 7.12 27.40
N ARG A 528 -20.42 6.73 27.73
CA ARG A 528 -21.63 7.48 27.38
C ARG A 528 -21.56 8.91 27.88
N ASP A 529 -21.15 9.11 29.12
CA ASP A 529 -21.12 10.43 29.76
C ASP A 529 -19.94 11.25 29.21
N ALA A 530 -18.77 10.64 29.00
CA ALA A 530 -17.60 11.30 28.43
C ALA A 530 -17.91 11.93 27.06
N TYR A 531 -18.65 11.24 26.18
CA TYR A 531 -18.97 11.73 24.83
C TYR A 531 -20.41 12.20 24.64
N THR A 532 -21.19 12.35 25.72
CA THR A 532 -22.60 12.80 25.65
C THR A 532 -23.47 11.91 24.74
N LEU A 533 -23.21 10.60 24.72
CA LEU A 533 -23.87 9.62 23.84
C LEU A 533 -25.31 9.30 24.23
N HIS A 534 -25.90 10.04 25.16
CA HIS A 534 -27.33 9.94 25.51
C HIS A 534 -28.21 10.85 24.62
N LYS A 535 -27.60 11.60 23.70
CA LYS A 535 -28.28 12.49 22.74
C LYS A 535 -27.83 12.16 21.31
N GLY A 536 -28.64 12.55 20.34
CA GLY A 536 -28.34 12.38 18.90
C GLY A 536 -28.54 10.95 18.40
N GLU A 537 -28.01 10.67 17.22
CA GLU A 537 -28.24 9.43 16.45
C GLU A 537 -27.71 8.16 17.14
N THR A 538 -26.62 8.30 17.91
CA THR A 538 -25.99 7.20 18.66
C THR A 538 -26.76 6.85 19.94
N ALA A 539 -27.69 7.69 20.40
CA ALA A 539 -28.35 7.54 21.70
C ALA A 539 -29.10 6.22 21.86
N ALA A 540 -29.87 5.81 20.85
CA ALA A 540 -30.59 4.54 20.88
C ALA A 540 -29.64 3.34 20.97
N SER A 541 -28.56 3.32 20.18
CA SER A 541 -27.58 2.23 20.19
C SER A 541 -26.88 2.14 21.55
N MET A 542 -26.47 3.29 22.10
CA MET A 542 -25.82 3.37 23.40
C MET A 542 -26.78 2.96 24.53
N ASN A 543 -28.04 3.37 24.46
CA ASN A 543 -29.06 2.99 25.44
C ASN A 543 -29.30 1.48 25.44
N ILE A 544 -29.30 0.81 24.28
CA ILE A 544 -29.37 -0.65 24.20
C ILE A 544 -28.19 -1.27 24.96
N LEU A 545 -26.95 -0.83 24.70
CA LEU A 545 -25.76 -1.38 25.36
C LEU A 545 -25.82 -1.20 26.90
N VAL A 546 -26.20 -0.02 27.37
CA VAL A 546 -26.34 0.28 28.80
C VAL A 546 -27.49 -0.52 29.42
N HIS A 547 -28.64 -0.62 28.73
CA HIS A 547 -29.81 -1.37 29.21
C HIS A 547 -29.51 -2.85 29.36
N VAL A 548 -28.91 -3.48 28.34
CA VAL A 548 -28.52 -4.90 28.38
C VAL A 548 -27.51 -5.15 29.51
N SER A 549 -26.47 -4.32 29.61
CA SER A 549 -25.46 -4.44 30.66
C SER A 549 -26.07 -4.30 32.07
N LYS A 550 -26.99 -3.36 32.27
CA LYS A 550 -27.69 -3.14 33.54
C LYS A 550 -28.65 -4.29 33.87
N HIS A 551 -29.46 -4.74 32.92
CA HIS A 551 -30.41 -5.83 33.10
C HIS A 551 -29.74 -7.09 33.65
N TYR A 552 -28.64 -7.53 33.02
CA TYR A 552 -27.90 -8.68 33.49
C TYR A 552 -27.13 -8.41 34.80
N SER A 553 -26.63 -7.20 35.01
CA SER A 553 -26.02 -6.82 36.30
C SER A 553 -27.03 -6.94 37.45
N ASP A 554 -28.27 -6.50 37.24
CA ASP A 554 -29.36 -6.57 38.22
C ASP A 554 -29.79 -8.03 38.48
N LEU A 555 -29.87 -8.86 37.44
CA LEU A 555 -30.12 -10.30 37.57
C LEU A 555 -29.03 -11.01 38.39
N ILE A 556 -27.76 -10.71 38.10
CA ILE A 556 -26.60 -11.25 38.84
C ILE A 556 -26.64 -10.79 40.30
N ALA A 557 -26.94 -9.52 40.55
CA ALA A 557 -27.05 -8.99 41.92
C ALA A 557 -28.21 -9.66 42.70
N GLY A 558 -29.36 -9.88 42.05
CA GLY A 558 -30.50 -10.60 42.64
C GLY A 558 -30.18 -12.05 43.03
N GLN A 559 -29.28 -12.71 42.28
CA GLN A 559 -28.80 -14.07 42.57
C GLN A 559 -27.66 -14.08 43.61
N LYS A 560 -26.79 -13.06 43.64
CA LYS A 560 -25.76 -12.89 44.70
C LYS A 560 -26.35 -12.71 46.09
N GLY A 561 -27.58 -12.19 46.19
CA GLY A 561 -28.35 -12.19 47.44
C GLY A 561 -28.63 -13.60 48.00
N LYS A 562 -28.51 -14.65 47.17
CA LYS A 562 -28.72 -16.06 47.53
C LYS A 562 -27.41 -16.88 47.60
N VAL A 563 -26.34 -16.46 46.91
CA VAL A 563 -25.03 -17.15 46.86
C VAL A 563 -23.86 -16.14 46.91
N LYS A 564 -22.92 -16.33 47.85
CA LYS A 564 -21.89 -15.33 48.22
C LYS A 564 -20.90 -14.99 47.09
N ASN A 565 -20.54 -15.97 46.25
CA ASN A 565 -19.65 -15.81 45.10
C ASN A 565 -20.19 -16.67 43.95
N LEU A 566 -20.47 -16.06 42.79
CA LEU A 566 -20.89 -16.78 41.59
C LEU A 566 -19.67 -17.17 40.77
N SER A 567 -19.59 -18.43 40.39
CA SER A 567 -18.63 -18.95 39.42
C SER A 567 -18.99 -18.48 37.99
N PRO A 568 -18.02 -18.46 37.05
CA PRO A 568 -18.29 -18.10 35.66
C PRO A 568 -19.43 -18.92 35.03
N LYS A 569 -19.52 -20.21 35.36
CA LYS A 569 -20.59 -21.10 34.88
C LYS A 569 -21.98 -20.70 35.38
N GLU A 570 -22.07 -20.22 36.63
CA GLU A 570 -23.33 -19.74 37.20
C GLU A 570 -23.76 -18.41 36.57
N VAL A 571 -22.80 -17.52 36.27
CA VAL A 571 -23.10 -16.28 35.53
C VAL A 571 -23.61 -16.59 34.11
N THR A 572 -22.99 -17.54 33.41
CA THR A 572 -23.49 -17.98 32.09
C THR A 572 -24.92 -18.54 32.18
N LYS A 573 -25.26 -19.28 33.24
CA LYS A 573 -26.62 -19.76 33.47
C LYS A 573 -27.62 -18.60 33.65
N ILE A 574 -27.23 -17.58 34.43
CA ILE A 574 -28.05 -16.38 34.63
C ILE A 574 -28.23 -15.60 33.33
N ILE A 575 -27.20 -15.52 32.48
CA ILE A 575 -27.31 -14.89 31.15
C ILE A 575 -28.36 -15.60 30.29
N LYS A 576 -28.39 -16.94 30.33
CA LYS A 576 -29.40 -17.73 29.62
C LYS A 576 -30.81 -17.50 30.14
N GLU A 577 -31.00 -17.44 31.46
CA GLU A 577 -32.28 -17.09 32.09
C GLU A 577 -32.71 -15.66 31.73
N GLY A 578 -31.76 -14.74 31.59
CA GLY A 578 -32.03 -13.35 31.22
C GLY A 578 -32.56 -13.18 29.79
N TYR A 579 -32.25 -14.09 28.84
CA TYR A 579 -32.80 -14.03 27.48
C TYR A 579 -34.33 -14.05 27.45
N GLU A 580 -34.98 -14.72 28.40
CA GLU A 580 -36.45 -14.77 28.49
C GLU A 580 -37.06 -13.47 29.02
N THR A 581 -36.26 -12.63 29.69
CA THR A 581 -36.73 -11.39 30.36
C THR A 581 -36.19 -10.12 29.73
N LEU A 582 -35.20 -10.23 28.84
CA LEU A 582 -34.59 -9.12 28.13
C LEU A 582 -35.38 -8.80 26.87
N SER A 583 -36.16 -7.72 26.91
CA SER A 583 -36.72 -7.13 25.69
C SER A 583 -35.71 -6.16 25.09
N ILE A 584 -35.19 -6.48 23.91
CA ILE A 584 -34.41 -5.56 23.09
C ILE A 584 -35.31 -5.10 21.94
N GLU A 585 -35.67 -3.82 21.92
CA GLU A 585 -36.30 -3.23 20.74
C GLU A 585 -35.30 -3.26 19.59
N ALA A 586 -35.67 -3.92 18.48
CA ALA A 586 -34.84 -3.97 17.29
C ALA A 586 -34.64 -2.55 16.76
N LYS A 587 -33.40 -2.03 16.85
CA LYS A 587 -33.06 -0.75 16.24
C LYS A 587 -32.79 -0.96 14.75
N GLU A 588 -33.63 -0.36 13.92
CA GLU A 588 -33.41 -0.29 12.47
C GLU A 588 -32.19 0.59 12.13
N GLY A 589 -31.45 0.22 11.09
CA GLY A 589 -30.33 1.03 10.57
C GLY A 589 -28.98 0.86 11.28
N LEU A 590 -28.82 -0.12 12.18
CA LEU A 590 -27.50 -0.48 12.75
C LEU A 590 -26.53 -1.03 11.69
N ASP A 591 -27.08 -1.57 10.62
CA ASP A 591 -26.41 -2.13 9.45
C ASP A 591 -26.24 -1.10 8.32
N HIS A 592 -26.62 0.16 8.55
CA HIS A 592 -26.47 1.24 7.59
C HIS A 592 -25.04 1.80 7.62
N TRP A 593 -24.46 1.90 6.44
CA TRP A 593 -23.17 2.53 6.18
C TRP A 593 -23.17 3.06 4.75
N ASP A 594 -22.44 4.14 4.51
CA ASP A 594 -22.29 4.73 3.19
C ASP A 594 -21.28 3.95 2.35
N LEU A 595 -21.59 3.75 1.07
CA LEU A 595 -20.67 3.19 0.08
C LEU A 595 -19.44 4.08 -0.06
N TYR A 596 -18.30 3.45 -0.27
CA TYR A 596 -17.04 4.14 -0.50
C TYR A 596 -17.13 5.10 -1.69
N ARG A 597 -16.63 6.32 -1.50
CA ARG A 597 -16.55 7.34 -2.54
C ARG A 597 -15.20 8.02 -2.52
N GLU A 598 -14.43 7.85 -3.58
CA GLU A 598 -13.09 8.43 -3.70
C GLU A 598 -13.07 9.95 -3.50
N SER A 599 -14.12 10.64 -3.93
CA SER A 599 -14.25 12.10 -3.81
C SER A 599 -14.17 12.59 -2.35
N GLU A 600 -14.63 11.77 -1.40
CA GLU A 600 -14.60 12.10 0.03
C GLU A 600 -13.18 11.99 0.62
N HIS A 601 -12.30 11.24 -0.05
CA HIS A 601 -10.92 10.99 0.37
C HIS A 601 -9.88 11.62 -0.57
N LYS A 602 -10.30 12.55 -1.44
CA LYS A 602 -9.46 13.25 -2.44
C LYS A 602 -8.13 13.75 -1.87
N ALA A 603 -8.17 14.39 -0.70
CA ALA A 603 -6.96 14.95 -0.09
C ALA A 603 -5.94 13.87 0.33
N GLU A 604 -6.42 12.72 0.81
CA GLU A 604 -5.57 11.63 1.26
C GLU A 604 -5.02 10.84 0.08
N LEU A 605 -5.87 10.51 -0.91
CA LEU A 605 -5.47 9.84 -2.15
C LEU A 605 -4.40 10.64 -2.91
N LYS A 606 -4.52 11.97 -2.96
CA LYS A 606 -3.47 12.83 -3.54
C LYS A 606 -2.14 12.77 -2.80
N LYS A 607 -2.14 12.64 -1.46
CA LYS A 607 -0.91 12.48 -0.70
C LYS A 607 -0.28 11.12 -0.98
N ILE A 608 -1.09 10.07 -1.03
CA ILE A 608 -0.64 8.70 -1.34
C ILE A 608 -0.02 8.65 -2.74
N ALA A 609 -0.65 9.28 -3.74
CA ALA A 609 -0.09 9.37 -5.10
C ALA A 609 1.28 10.07 -5.13
N ARG A 610 1.48 11.15 -4.35
CA ARG A 610 2.79 11.81 -4.23
C ARG A 610 3.85 10.93 -3.57
N THR A 611 3.44 10.10 -2.61
CA THR A 611 4.31 9.12 -1.97
C THR A 611 4.70 8.01 -2.94
N ALA A 612 3.76 7.51 -3.75
CA ALA A 612 4.05 6.58 -4.84
C ALA A 612 4.97 7.19 -5.91
N CYS A 613 4.86 8.50 -6.19
CA CYS A 613 5.82 9.20 -7.04
C CYS A 613 7.23 9.21 -6.44
N ALA A 614 7.37 9.42 -5.13
CA ALA A 614 8.67 9.37 -4.47
C ALA A 614 9.29 7.96 -4.55
N ASP A 615 8.47 6.93 -4.39
CA ASP A 615 8.88 5.54 -4.52
C ASP A 615 9.26 5.19 -5.96
N ALA A 616 8.53 5.66 -6.96
CA ALA A 616 8.88 5.51 -8.37
C ALA A 616 10.27 6.11 -8.67
N ARG A 617 10.56 7.31 -8.16
CA ARG A 617 11.91 7.90 -8.30
C ARG A 617 12.98 7.04 -7.64
N ALA A 618 12.70 6.49 -6.45
CA ALA A 618 13.63 5.63 -5.73
C ALA A 618 13.83 4.24 -6.37
N LEU A 619 12.91 3.79 -7.24
CA LEU A 619 13.05 2.53 -7.99
C LEU A 619 13.87 2.68 -9.28
N VAL A 620 14.09 3.91 -9.73
CA VAL A 620 14.81 4.20 -10.98
C VAL A 620 16.21 4.81 -10.72
N LEU A 621 16.43 5.36 -9.52
CA LEU A 621 17.75 5.70 -8.96
C LEU A 621 18.49 4.45 -8.49
#